data_AF-A0A7S3MG97-F1
#
_entry.id   AF-A0A7S3MG97-F1
#
_cell.length_a   1.000
_cell.length_b   1.000
_cell.length_c   1.000
_cell.angle_alpha   90.00
_cell.angle_beta   90.00
_cell.angle_gamma   90.00
#
_symmetry.space_group_name_H-M   'P 1'
#
loop_
_entity.id
_entity.type
_entity.pdbx_description
1 polymer ?
#
loop_
_entity_poly.entity_id
_entity_poly.type
_entity_poly.pdbx_seq_one_letter_code
_entity_poly.pdbx_strand_id
1 'polypeptide(L)'
;GLSYDFKEAERKIFTYERGSALNGDGGMFSTIQDYQRFVRWMLSLEDNRIVPKDLKQSFCQTDHLARQGLAMPEDFLGFASGFGLGTYVTPQGLCGWSGLANTHFVCDQRTGRYAIAM
;
A
#
# COMPACT_ATOMS: atom_id res chain seq x y z
N GLY A 1 21.19 3.77 20.82
CA GLY A 1 20.32 2.74 20.20
C GLY A 1 18.91 3.26 20.25
N LEU A 2 18.38 3.70 19.12
CA LEU A 2 17.04 4.26 19.03
C LEU A 2 16.05 3.11 18.91
N SER A 3 15.34 2.76 19.98
CA SER A 3 14.09 2.01 19.85
C SER A 3 13.05 2.98 19.31
N TYR A 4 12.87 3.01 17.99
CA TYR A 4 11.74 3.71 17.39
C TYR A 4 10.48 2.89 17.73
N ASP A 5 9.67 3.40 18.65
CA ASP A 5 8.37 2.81 18.97
C ASP A 5 7.45 2.98 17.75
N PHE A 6 6.88 1.87 17.28
CA PHE A 6 5.93 1.83 16.17
C PHE A 6 4.79 2.84 16.36
N LYS A 7 4.37 3.07 17.61
CA LYS A 7 3.33 4.07 17.95
C LYS A 7 3.76 5.51 17.67
N GLU A 8 5.04 5.82 17.80
CA GLU A 8 5.55 7.15 17.49
C GLU A 8 5.64 7.38 15.97
N ALA A 9 5.96 6.34 15.20
CA ALA A 9 5.91 6.36 13.75
C ALA A 9 4.46 6.53 13.25
N GLU A 10 3.53 5.72 13.79
CA GLU A 10 2.09 5.82 13.52
C GLU A 10 1.58 7.25 13.77
N ARG A 11 1.86 7.81 14.95
CA ARG A 11 1.45 9.18 15.27
C ARG A 11 1.96 10.19 14.24
N LYS A 12 3.24 10.14 13.87
CA LYS A 12 3.84 11.09 12.93
C LYS A 12 3.32 10.95 11.49
N ILE A 13 2.95 9.74 11.08
CA ILE A 13 2.40 9.46 9.75
C ILE A 13 0.93 9.94 9.65
N PHE A 14 0.16 9.78 10.72
CA PHE A 14 -1.30 10.00 10.70
C PHE A 14 -1.76 11.33 11.35
N THR A 15 -0.85 12.20 11.83
CA THR A 15 -1.21 13.54 12.34
C THR A 15 -1.33 14.58 11.23
N TYR A 16 -2.48 14.65 10.56
CA TYR A 16 -2.81 15.77 9.66
C TYR A 16 -4.27 16.22 9.84
N GLU A 17 -4.57 17.47 9.48
CA GLU A 17 -5.94 18.02 9.52
C GLU A 17 -6.87 17.13 8.68
N ARG A 18 -7.88 16.54 9.34
CA ARG A 18 -8.87 15.67 8.71
C ARG A 18 -9.53 16.38 7.52
N GLY A 19 -9.55 15.72 6.36
CA GLY A 19 -10.41 16.09 5.24
C GLY A 19 -9.84 17.08 4.21
N SER A 20 -8.57 17.46 4.28
CA SER A 20 -7.95 18.25 3.21
C SER A 20 -7.79 17.41 1.93
N ALA A 21 -8.20 17.93 0.77
CA ALA A 21 -7.93 17.29 -0.53
C ALA A 21 -6.43 17.24 -0.88
N LEU A 22 -5.60 17.97 -0.13
CA LEU A 22 -4.14 17.92 -0.19
C LEU A 22 -3.55 16.87 0.76
N ASN A 23 -4.38 16.15 1.51
CA ASN A 23 -3.95 15.07 2.38
C ASN A 23 -3.72 13.80 1.53
N GLY A 24 -2.44 13.50 1.27
CA GLY A 24 -2.02 12.31 0.51
C GLY A 24 -2.35 10.98 1.20
N ASP A 25 -2.69 10.99 2.49
CA ASP A 25 -2.98 9.79 3.27
C ASP A 25 -4.47 9.38 3.25
N GLY A 26 -5.38 10.31 2.92
CA GLY A 26 -6.82 9.99 2.96
C GLY A 26 -7.78 11.02 2.38
N GLY A 27 -7.28 12.06 1.71
CA GLY A 27 -8.11 13.14 1.13
C GLY A 27 -8.45 12.95 -0.36
N MET A 28 -8.04 11.85 -0.98
CA MET A 28 -8.23 11.63 -2.41
C MET A 28 -9.65 11.13 -2.73
N PHE A 29 -10.26 11.74 -3.75
CA PHE A 29 -11.52 11.30 -4.34
C PHE A 29 -11.27 10.91 -5.79
N SER A 30 -11.84 9.78 -6.22
CA SER A 30 -11.74 9.30 -7.61
C SER A 30 -12.98 8.49 -7.98
N THR A 31 -13.25 8.35 -9.27
CA THR A 31 -14.25 7.38 -9.73
C THR A 31 -13.70 5.96 -9.58
N ILE A 32 -14.57 4.97 -9.46
CA ILE A 32 -14.14 3.56 -9.45
C ILE A 32 -13.37 3.20 -10.71
N GLN A 33 -13.71 3.80 -11.87
CA GLN A 33 -13.01 3.58 -13.13
C GLN A 33 -11.58 4.14 -13.11
N ASP A 34 -11.36 5.31 -12.51
CA ASP A 34 -10.02 5.88 -12.37
C ASP A 34 -9.19 5.08 -11.35
N TYR A 35 -9.82 4.65 -10.26
CA TYR A 35 -9.16 3.78 -9.28
C TYR A 35 -8.77 2.42 -9.87
N GLN A 36 -9.60 1.85 -10.75
CA GLN A 36 -9.26 0.65 -11.51
C GLN A 36 -8.01 0.84 -12.38
N ARG A 37 -7.81 2.01 -13.00
CA ARG A 37 -6.60 2.28 -13.79
C ARG A 37 -5.35 2.30 -12.91
N PHE A 38 -5.45 2.88 -11.72
CA PHE A 38 -4.37 2.85 -10.73
C PHE A 38 -4.01 1.41 -10.32
N VAL A 39 -5.00 0.58 -10.00
CA VAL A 39 -4.80 -0.82 -9.63
C VAL A 39 -4.23 -1.66 -10.78
N ARG A 40 -4.73 -1.47 -12.01
CA ARG A 40 -4.19 -2.12 -13.21
C ARG A 40 -2.76 -1.69 -13.49
N TRP A 41 -2.42 -0.43 -13.25
CA TRP A 41 -1.04 0.05 -13.35
C TRP A 41 -0.13 -0.66 -12.33
N MET A 42 -0.56 -0.84 -11.07
CA MET A 42 0.20 -1.60 -10.07
C MET A 42 0.45 -3.05 -10.50
N LEU A 43 -0.51 -3.68 -11.16
CA LEU A 43 -0.37 -5.03 -11.72
C LEU A 43 0.49 -5.10 -13.01
N SER A 44 1.05 -3.97 -13.47
CA SER A 44 1.74 -3.89 -14.76
C SER A 44 0.88 -4.33 -15.97
N LEU A 45 -0.45 -4.21 -15.85
CA LEU A 45 -1.39 -4.40 -16.96
C LEU A 45 -1.51 -3.15 -17.83
N GLU A 46 -0.96 -2.04 -17.35
CA GLU A 46 -0.79 -0.78 -18.09
C GLU A 46 0.70 -0.51 -18.32
N ASP A 47 0.99 0.44 -19.20
CA ASP A 47 2.36 0.86 -19.47
C ASP A 47 3.11 1.42 -18.23
N ASN A 48 4.44 1.43 -18.30
CA ASN A 48 5.31 1.93 -17.23
C ASN A 48 5.61 3.42 -17.38
N ARG A 49 4.66 4.23 -17.88
CA ARG A 49 4.91 5.67 -18.13
C ARG A 49 5.04 6.51 -16.87
N ILE A 50 4.43 6.08 -15.76
CA ILE A 50 4.43 6.83 -14.49
C ILE A 50 5.71 6.59 -13.71
N VAL A 51 6.11 5.32 -13.55
CA VAL A 51 7.34 4.94 -12.85
C VAL A 51 8.07 3.79 -13.58
N PRO A 52 9.40 3.71 -13.46
CA PRO A 52 10.18 2.56 -13.91
C PRO A 52 9.69 1.21 -13.33
N LYS A 53 9.91 0.12 -14.06
CA LYS A 53 9.43 -1.22 -13.70
C LYS A 53 9.97 -1.72 -12.36
N ASP A 54 11.24 -1.46 -12.08
CA ASP A 54 11.94 -1.78 -10.83
C ASP A 54 11.37 -1.01 -9.63
N LEU A 55 11.02 0.27 -9.82
CA LEU A 55 10.33 1.02 -8.78
C LEU A 55 8.94 0.43 -8.52
N LYS A 56 8.20 0.02 -9.55
CA LYS A 56 6.90 -0.65 -9.39
C LYS A 56 7.00 -1.98 -8.63
N GLN A 57 8.05 -2.77 -8.88
CA GLN A 57 8.34 -3.98 -8.08
C GLN A 57 8.59 -3.64 -6.60
N SER A 58 9.19 -2.48 -6.33
CA SER A 58 9.40 -2.01 -4.96
C SER A 58 8.09 -1.65 -4.23
N PHE A 59 7.03 -1.27 -4.95
CA PHE A 59 5.70 -1.11 -4.37
C PHE A 59 5.09 -2.47 -4.01
N CYS A 60 5.05 -3.38 -4.98
CA CYS A 60 4.13 -4.53 -4.91
C CYS A 60 4.77 -5.84 -4.44
N GLN A 61 6.10 -5.95 -4.40
CA GLN A 61 6.78 -7.24 -4.24
C GLN A 61 7.95 -7.21 -3.24
N THR A 62 8.38 -6.04 -2.80
CA THR A 62 9.52 -5.90 -1.88
C THR A 62 9.02 -5.53 -0.50
N ASP A 63 9.38 -6.33 0.50
CA ASP A 63 9.26 -5.93 1.90
C ASP A 63 10.46 -5.07 2.30
N HIS A 64 10.21 -3.78 2.53
CA HIS A 64 11.25 -2.84 2.94
C HIS A 64 11.48 -2.81 4.45
N LEU A 65 10.58 -3.39 5.27
CA LEU A 65 10.78 -3.51 6.71
C LEU A 65 11.78 -4.61 7.04
N ALA A 66 11.66 -5.77 6.39
CA ALA A 66 12.57 -6.90 6.59
C ALA A 66 14.04 -6.51 6.34
N ARG A 67 14.32 -5.64 5.37
CA ARG A 67 15.67 -5.12 5.06
C ARG A 67 16.27 -4.28 6.20
N GLN A 68 15.44 -3.77 7.08
CA GLN A 68 15.83 -2.98 8.25
C GLN A 68 15.82 -3.82 9.54
N GLY A 69 15.57 -5.13 9.44
CA GLY A 69 15.39 -6.00 10.60
C GLY A 69 14.07 -5.74 11.34
N LEU A 70 13.10 -5.12 10.67
CA LEU A 70 11.77 -4.84 11.18
C LEU A 70 10.76 -5.82 10.60
N ALA A 71 9.65 -6.02 11.31
CA ALA A 71 8.52 -6.81 10.83
C ALA A 71 7.23 -6.05 11.12
N MET A 72 6.25 -6.16 10.22
CA MET A 72 4.93 -5.65 10.49
C MET A 72 4.22 -6.56 11.50
N PRO A 73 3.62 -6.02 12.57
CA PRO A 73 2.85 -6.82 13.50
C PRO A 73 1.68 -7.51 12.80
N GLU A 74 1.47 -8.80 13.05
CA GLU A 74 0.39 -9.57 12.39
C GLU A 74 -1.00 -9.04 12.77
N ASP A 75 -1.16 -8.53 13.99
CA ASP A 75 -2.38 -7.93 14.50
C ASP A 75 -2.71 -6.56 13.87
N PHE A 76 -1.75 -5.91 13.19
CA PHE A 76 -1.99 -4.65 12.50
C PHE A 76 -2.93 -4.81 11.30
N LEU A 77 -2.77 -5.87 10.50
CA LEU A 77 -3.65 -6.19 9.36
C LEU A 77 -4.49 -7.46 9.56
N GLY A 78 -4.23 -8.23 10.62
CA GLY A 78 -4.87 -9.53 10.89
C GLY A 78 -4.28 -10.68 10.08
N PHE A 79 -3.11 -10.52 9.45
CA PHE A 79 -2.40 -11.57 8.72
C PHE A 79 -0.92 -11.24 8.51
N ALA A 80 -0.08 -12.28 8.44
CA ALA A 80 1.35 -12.14 8.18
C ALA A 80 1.64 -11.44 6.83
N SER A 81 2.36 -10.32 6.91
CA SER A 81 2.67 -9.49 5.75
C SER A 81 3.89 -8.60 6.02
N GLY A 82 4.52 -8.14 4.94
CA GLY A 82 5.56 -7.10 4.94
C GLY A 82 5.00 -5.77 4.45
N PHE A 83 5.87 -4.76 4.34
CA PHE A 83 5.48 -3.44 3.88
C PHE A 83 6.27 -3.00 2.64
N GLY A 84 5.55 -2.85 1.54
CA GLY A 84 6.03 -2.25 0.31
C GLY A 84 6.00 -0.72 0.38
N LEU A 85 6.26 -0.06 -0.74
CA LEU A 85 6.07 1.39 -0.83
C LEU A 85 4.57 1.71 -0.88
N GLY A 86 3.93 1.96 0.27
CA GLY A 86 2.53 2.36 0.35
C GLY A 86 1.50 1.23 0.24
N THR A 87 1.93 -0.03 0.28
CA THR A 87 1.05 -1.20 0.30
C THR A 87 1.58 -2.24 1.25
N TYR A 88 0.71 -3.07 1.84
CA TYR A 88 1.17 -4.34 2.38
C TYR A 88 1.63 -5.24 1.24
N VAL A 89 2.56 -6.15 1.51
CA VAL A 89 2.99 -7.19 0.57
C VAL A 89 3.02 -8.53 1.28
N THR A 90 2.65 -9.62 0.61
CA THR A 90 2.71 -10.96 1.19
C THR A 90 3.68 -11.85 0.40
N PRO A 91 4.26 -12.90 1.03
CA PRO A 91 5.08 -13.89 0.33
C PRO A 91 4.33 -14.59 -0.82
N GLN A 92 2.99 -14.63 -0.77
CA GLN A 92 2.14 -15.21 -1.81
C GLN A 92 1.94 -14.29 -3.03
N GLY A 93 2.53 -13.10 -3.03
CA GLY A 93 2.43 -12.13 -4.12
C GLY A 93 1.15 -11.28 -4.08
N LEU A 94 0.51 -11.18 -2.91
CA LEU A 94 -0.58 -10.22 -2.71
C LEU A 94 0.00 -8.87 -2.30
N CYS A 95 -0.54 -7.80 -2.85
CA CYS A 95 -0.31 -6.46 -2.32
C CYS A 95 -1.62 -5.68 -2.29
N GLY A 96 -1.74 -4.72 -1.38
CA GLY A 96 -2.99 -4.01 -1.20
C GLY A 96 -2.91 -2.92 -0.15
N TRP A 97 -4.02 -2.23 0.05
CA TRP A 97 -4.18 -1.31 1.18
C TRP A 97 -5.64 -1.13 1.55
N SER A 98 -5.85 -0.60 2.75
CA SER A 98 -7.14 -0.28 3.33
C SER A 98 -7.08 1.13 3.90
N GLY A 99 -7.92 2.03 3.39
CA GLY A 99 -8.07 3.39 3.91
C GLY A 99 -9.17 3.50 4.98
N LEU A 100 -9.13 4.57 5.77
CA LEU A 100 -10.10 4.86 6.86
C LEU A 100 -11.54 5.16 6.38
N ALA A 101 -11.82 5.09 5.08
CA ALA A 101 -13.12 5.40 4.45
C ALA A 101 -13.65 4.25 3.57
N ASN A 102 -13.49 3.00 4.00
CA ASN A 102 -13.96 1.78 3.31
C ASN A 102 -13.42 1.56 1.89
N THR A 103 -12.35 2.28 1.51
CA THR A 103 -11.64 2.01 0.27
C THR A 103 -10.60 0.94 0.51
N HIS A 104 -10.80 -0.22 -0.09
CA HIS A 104 -9.89 -1.35 -0.04
C HIS A 104 -9.51 -1.76 -1.46
N PHE A 105 -8.25 -2.11 -1.66
CA PHE A 105 -7.86 -2.86 -2.85
C PHE A 105 -6.90 -3.98 -2.50
N VAL A 106 -6.98 -5.04 -3.29
CA VAL A 106 -6.02 -6.14 -3.28
C VAL A 106 -5.67 -6.50 -4.72
N CYS A 107 -4.39 -6.71 -4.95
CA CYS A 107 -3.78 -7.12 -6.20
C CYS A 107 -3.13 -8.48 -5.98
N ASP A 108 -3.45 -9.46 -6.82
CA ASP A 108 -2.73 -10.72 -6.92
C ASP A 108 -1.77 -10.64 -8.10
N GLN A 109 -0.49 -10.41 -7.80
CA GLN A 109 0.57 -10.26 -8.79
C GLN A 109 0.83 -11.56 -9.58
N ARG A 110 0.45 -12.72 -9.04
CA ARG A 110 0.65 -14.02 -9.68
C ARG A 110 -0.44 -14.31 -10.70
N THR A 111 -1.69 -13.95 -10.41
CA THR A 111 -2.82 -14.22 -11.32
C THR A 111 -3.22 -13.02 -12.18
N GLY A 112 -2.67 -11.83 -11.90
CA GLY A 112 -3.05 -10.59 -12.59
C GLY A 112 -4.47 -10.13 -12.26
N ARG A 113 -5.02 -10.60 -11.12
CA ARG A 113 -6.38 -10.27 -10.67
C ARG A 113 -6.34 -9.20 -9.59
N TYR A 114 -7.42 -8.44 -9.48
CA TYR A 114 -7.60 -7.49 -8.39
C TYR A 114 -9.05 -7.43 -7.94
N ALA A 115 -9.26 -6.90 -6.74
CA ALA A 115 -10.56 -6.48 -6.24
C ALA A 115 -10.43 -5.09 -5.63
N ILE A 116 -11.50 -4.29 -5.78
CA ILE A 116 -11.66 -2.98 -5.16
C ILE A 116 -13.00 -2.98 -4.45
N ALA A 117 -13.04 -2.50 -3.20
CA ALA A 117 -14.25 -2.15 -2.48
C ALA A 117 -14.17 -0.67 -2.11
N MET A 118 -15.23 0.10 -2.36
CA MET A 118 -15.38 1.53 -2.07
C MET A 118 -16.78 1.79 -1.52
#